data_AF-A0A1Y2TQA3-F1
#
_entry.id   AF-A0A1Y2TQA3-F1
#
_cell.length_a   1.000
_cell.length_b   1.000
_cell.length_c   1.000
_cell.angle_alpha   90.00
_cell.angle_beta   90.00
_cell.angle_gamma   90.00
#
_symmetry.space_group_name_H-M   'P 1'
#
loop_
_entity.id
_entity.type
_entity.pdbx_description
1 polymer ?
#
loop_
_entity_poly.entity_id
_entity_poly.type
_entity_poly.pdbx_seq_one_letter_code
_entity_poly.pdbx_strand_id
1 'polypeptide(L)'
;MPPKRKATATTSEPKEKQSKLAKEHNISARQEREIKEAFALFAEPMEGEKEGVIPVKDVRRAMVALGIPPTKPELKEFLEILDPDDEGYASYEPFVAICALKLHAKDDSGPASEEVDEAFRLFTGGGDGPLTLAHLKRVAMTLKQDVDEQLLKDMILEANGGAGVGKGVARSEFEEVMRRAGAWK
;
A
#
# COMPACT_ATOMS: atom_id res chain seq x y z
N MET A 1 -45.66 2.29 34.25
CA MET A 1 -44.76 2.20 33.06
C MET A 1 -44.14 3.57 32.82
N PRO A 2 -42.80 3.73 32.92
CA PRO A 2 -42.15 5.01 32.64
C PRO A 2 -41.86 5.21 31.14
N PRO A 3 -41.82 6.47 30.65
CA PRO A 3 -41.59 6.80 29.24
C PRO A 3 -40.13 6.64 28.81
N LYS A 4 -39.93 6.16 27.57
CA LYS A 4 -38.63 5.95 26.91
C LYS A 4 -37.86 7.27 26.74
N ARG A 5 -36.62 7.29 27.22
CA ARG A 5 -35.61 8.32 26.94
C ARG A 5 -35.26 8.33 25.44
N LYS A 6 -35.37 9.50 24.79
CA LYS A 6 -34.75 9.75 23.48
C LYS A 6 -33.25 9.87 23.67
N ALA A 7 -32.50 8.93 23.09
CA ALA A 7 -31.06 9.04 22.95
C ALA A 7 -30.74 10.07 21.85
N THR A 8 -29.82 10.97 22.19
CA THR A 8 -29.21 11.99 21.35
C THR A 8 -28.54 11.37 20.12
N ALA A 9 -28.84 11.92 18.94
CA ALA A 9 -28.15 11.59 17.70
C ALA A 9 -26.71 12.09 17.75
N THR A 10 -25.76 11.17 17.74
CA THR A 10 -24.36 11.45 17.46
C THR A 10 -24.24 11.71 15.96
N THR A 11 -23.86 12.94 15.59
CA THR A 11 -23.43 13.29 14.23
C THR A 11 -22.17 12.49 13.90
N SER A 12 -22.33 11.38 13.19
CA SER A 12 -21.22 10.68 12.55
C SER A 12 -20.91 11.38 11.22
N GLU A 13 -19.69 11.87 11.06
CA GLU A 13 -19.14 12.26 9.75
C GLU A 13 -19.46 11.19 8.70
N PRO A 14 -19.87 11.58 7.47
CA PRO A 14 -20.20 10.60 6.45
C PRO A 14 -18.92 9.83 6.09
N LYS A 15 -18.91 8.52 6.36
CA LYS A 15 -17.97 7.58 5.72
C LYS A 15 -18.12 7.75 4.21
N GLU A 16 -17.12 8.35 3.58
CA GLU A 16 -17.05 8.53 2.13
C GLU A 16 -17.18 7.14 1.48
N LYS A 17 -18.32 6.87 0.85
CA LYS A 17 -18.59 5.56 0.24
C LYS A 17 -17.67 5.43 -0.98
N GLN A 18 -16.78 4.44 -0.97
CA GLN A 18 -15.98 4.06 -2.13
C GLN A 18 -16.87 3.91 -3.38
N SER A 19 -16.43 4.52 -4.49
CA SER A 19 -17.10 4.39 -5.78
C SER A 19 -17.00 2.95 -6.32
N LYS A 20 -17.72 2.66 -7.41
CA LYS A 20 -17.57 1.36 -8.10
C LYS A 20 -16.15 1.18 -8.65
N LEU A 21 -15.59 2.24 -9.24
CA LEU A 21 -14.25 2.26 -9.83
C LEU A 21 -13.17 2.05 -8.76
N ALA A 22 -13.31 2.70 -7.60
CA ALA A 22 -12.41 2.48 -6.47
C ALA A 22 -12.43 1.04 -5.96
N LYS A 23 -13.61 0.41 -5.90
CA LYS A 23 -13.74 -0.99 -5.49
C LYS A 23 -13.14 -1.94 -6.50
N GLU A 24 -13.33 -1.68 -7.79
CA GLU A 24 -12.79 -2.51 -8.87
C GLU A 24 -11.26 -2.55 -8.85
N HIS A 25 -10.62 -1.41 -8.58
CA HIS A 25 -9.17 -1.31 -8.49
C HIS A 25 -8.61 -1.47 -7.06
N ASN A 26 -9.45 -1.88 -6.10
CA ASN A 26 -9.08 -2.08 -4.70
C ASN A 26 -8.39 -0.86 -4.03
N ILE A 27 -8.76 0.36 -4.43
CA ILE A 27 -8.24 1.60 -3.84
C ILE A 27 -9.24 2.19 -2.84
N SER A 28 -8.72 2.92 -1.85
CA SER A 28 -9.53 3.68 -0.90
C SER A 28 -10.23 4.86 -1.57
N ALA A 29 -11.35 5.33 -0.99
CA ALA A 29 -12.04 6.52 -1.49
C ALA A 29 -11.12 7.76 -1.50
N ARG A 30 -10.20 7.82 -0.52
CA ARG A 30 -9.17 8.86 -0.46
C ARG A 30 -8.19 8.78 -1.62
N GLN A 31 -7.65 7.59 -1.93
CA GLN A 31 -6.74 7.40 -3.06
C GLN A 31 -7.43 7.75 -4.40
N GLU A 32 -8.69 7.32 -4.59
CA GLU A 32 -9.47 7.71 -5.76
C GLU A 32 -9.63 9.23 -5.86
N ARG A 33 -9.92 9.92 -4.75
CA ARG A 33 -10.03 11.38 -4.73
C ARG A 33 -8.70 12.05 -5.09
N GLU A 34 -7.59 11.57 -4.54
CA GLU A 34 -6.25 12.07 -4.88
C GLU A 34 -5.97 11.89 -6.39
N ILE A 35 -6.26 10.71 -6.96
CA ILE A 35 -6.17 10.45 -8.41
C ILE A 35 -7.01 11.45 -9.20
N LYS A 36 -8.25 11.67 -8.79
CA LYS A 36 -9.17 12.60 -9.46
C LYS A 36 -8.68 14.04 -9.42
N GLU A 37 -8.17 14.49 -8.28
CA GLU A 37 -7.63 15.84 -8.14
C GLU A 37 -6.42 16.04 -9.05
N ALA A 38 -5.47 15.10 -9.08
CA ALA A 38 -4.32 15.20 -9.97
C ALA A 38 -4.72 15.09 -11.45
N PHE A 39 -5.72 14.27 -11.77
CA PHE A 39 -6.24 14.16 -13.13
C PHE A 39 -6.81 15.50 -13.60
N ALA A 40 -7.64 16.12 -12.76
CA ALA A 40 -8.30 17.40 -13.04
C ALA A 40 -7.32 18.57 -13.24
N LEU A 41 -6.07 18.48 -12.73
CA LEU A 41 -5.05 19.51 -12.97
C LEU A 41 -4.58 19.58 -14.43
N PHE A 42 -4.70 18.48 -15.17
CA PHE A 42 -4.21 18.34 -16.55
C PHE A 42 -5.30 17.95 -17.54
N ALA A 43 -6.52 17.71 -17.07
CA ALA A 43 -7.63 17.32 -17.91
C ALA A 43 -8.17 18.51 -18.73
N GLU A 44 -8.51 18.22 -19.97
CA GLU A 44 -9.24 19.09 -20.88
C GLU A 44 -10.68 18.56 -21.03
N PRO A 45 -11.69 19.45 -21.10
CA PRO A 45 -13.07 19.02 -21.28
C PRO A 45 -13.26 18.37 -22.66
N MET A 46 -13.96 17.24 -22.70
CA MET A 46 -14.31 16.52 -23.93
C MET A 46 -15.76 16.07 -23.88
N GLU A 47 -16.49 16.21 -24.98
CA GLU A 47 -17.88 15.78 -25.05
C GLU A 47 -17.98 14.26 -24.87
N GLY A 48 -18.85 13.82 -23.96
CA GLY A 48 -19.00 12.40 -23.60
C GLY A 48 -18.14 11.97 -22.40
N GLU A 49 -17.12 12.75 -22.03
CA GLU A 49 -16.21 12.44 -20.93
C GLU A 49 -16.48 13.35 -19.74
N LYS A 50 -17.17 12.81 -18.74
CA LYS A 50 -17.63 13.58 -17.57
C LYS A 50 -16.48 14.19 -16.75
N GLU A 51 -15.37 13.48 -16.66
CA GLU A 51 -14.17 13.91 -15.96
C GLU A 51 -13.19 14.67 -16.87
N GLY A 52 -13.48 14.77 -18.17
CA GLY A 52 -12.54 15.23 -19.20
C GLY A 52 -11.49 14.17 -19.53
N VAL A 53 -10.52 14.56 -20.36
CA VAL A 53 -9.42 13.70 -20.82
C VAL A 53 -8.08 14.40 -20.61
N ILE A 54 -7.02 13.64 -20.36
CA ILE A 54 -5.67 14.21 -20.26
C ILE A 54 -4.94 14.04 -21.58
N PRO A 55 -4.33 15.09 -22.15
CA PRO A 55 -3.41 14.92 -23.29
C PRO A 55 -2.29 13.95 -22.94
N VAL A 56 -1.97 13.00 -23.83
CA VAL A 56 -0.94 11.96 -23.64
C VAL A 56 0.40 12.54 -23.15
N LYS A 57 0.79 13.71 -23.65
CA LYS A 57 1.99 14.46 -23.24
C LYS A 57 2.01 14.84 -21.74
N ASP A 58 0.85 15.00 -21.12
CA ASP A 58 0.67 15.47 -19.74
C ASP A 58 0.42 14.32 -18.74
N VAL A 59 0.20 13.08 -19.21
CA VAL A 59 0.04 11.88 -18.36
C VAL A 59 1.17 11.74 -17.35
N ARG A 60 2.43 11.91 -17.78
CA ARG A 60 3.58 11.87 -16.88
C ARG A 60 3.48 12.91 -15.76
N ARG A 61 3.02 14.12 -16.09
CA ARG A 61 2.92 15.23 -15.13
C ARG A 61 1.82 14.94 -14.10
N ALA A 62 0.70 14.37 -14.54
CA ALA A 62 -0.37 13.93 -13.65
C ALA A 62 0.10 12.84 -12.66
N MET A 63 0.83 11.82 -13.14
CA MET A 63 1.38 10.77 -12.28
C MET A 63 2.45 11.30 -11.30
N VAL A 64 3.27 12.27 -11.73
CA VAL A 64 4.23 12.96 -10.85
C VAL A 64 3.50 13.74 -9.76
N ALA A 65 2.40 14.42 -10.09
CA ALA A 65 1.58 15.14 -9.10
C ALA A 65 0.96 14.21 -8.05
N LEU A 66 0.68 12.96 -8.41
CA LEU A 66 0.25 11.89 -7.48
C LEU A 66 1.39 11.29 -6.64
N GLY A 67 2.63 11.70 -6.88
CA GLY A 67 3.79 11.13 -6.19
C GLY A 67 4.09 9.70 -6.62
N ILE A 68 3.61 9.26 -7.80
CA ILE A 68 3.91 7.97 -8.42
C ILE A 68 4.59 8.18 -9.78
N PRO A 69 5.80 8.79 -9.82
CA PRO A 69 6.46 9.09 -11.08
C PRO A 69 6.81 7.80 -11.85
N PRO A 70 6.33 7.62 -13.08
CA PRO A 70 6.69 6.44 -13.87
C PRO A 70 8.14 6.55 -14.35
N THR A 71 8.81 5.41 -14.47
CA THR A 71 10.08 5.31 -15.19
C THR A 71 9.86 5.49 -16.69
N LYS A 72 10.94 5.74 -17.45
CA LYS A 72 10.86 5.86 -18.92
C LYS A 72 10.23 4.64 -19.63
N PRO A 73 10.60 3.38 -19.32
CA PRO A 73 9.97 2.22 -19.95
C PRO A 73 8.50 2.09 -19.54
N GLU A 74 8.18 2.23 -18.25
CA GLU A 74 6.80 2.16 -17.76
C GLU A 74 5.90 3.23 -18.39
N LEU A 75 6.40 4.46 -18.52
CA LEU A 75 5.64 5.53 -19.15
C LEU A 75 5.27 5.13 -20.58
N LYS A 76 6.19 4.55 -21.36
CA LYS A 76 5.90 4.13 -22.73
C LYS A 76 4.77 3.09 -22.76
N GLU A 77 4.87 2.07 -21.92
CA GLU A 77 3.83 1.03 -21.79
C GLU A 77 2.48 1.62 -21.36
N PHE A 78 2.48 2.57 -20.43
CA PHE A 78 1.26 3.22 -19.97
C PHE A 78 0.62 4.07 -21.06
N LEU A 79 1.41 4.78 -21.86
CA LEU A 79 0.86 5.55 -22.98
C LEU A 79 0.23 4.62 -24.03
N GLU A 80 0.87 3.49 -24.35
CA GLU A 80 0.31 2.49 -25.29
C GLU A 80 -1.00 1.87 -24.76
N ILE A 81 -1.17 1.76 -23.44
CA ILE A 81 -2.41 1.27 -22.81
C ILE A 81 -3.50 2.35 -22.75
N LEU A 82 -3.11 3.59 -22.46
CA LEU A 82 -4.04 4.70 -22.28
C LEU A 82 -4.57 5.28 -23.59
N ASP A 83 -3.78 5.16 -24.66
CA ASP A 83 -4.11 5.67 -25.99
C ASP A 83 -3.73 4.65 -27.08
N PRO A 84 -4.43 3.50 -27.15
CA PRO A 84 -4.12 2.43 -28.11
C PRO A 84 -4.43 2.81 -29.57
N ASP A 85 -5.28 3.81 -29.77
CA ASP A 85 -5.74 4.27 -31.09
C ASP A 85 -5.02 5.55 -31.56
N ASP A 86 -4.00 6.03 -30.82
CA ASP A 86 -3.24 7.27 -31.09
C ASP A 86 -4.14 8.52 -31.26
N GLU A 87 -5.21 8.61 -30.46
CA GLU A 87 -6.12 9.76 -30.41
C GLU A 87 -5.46 10.99 -29.75
N GLY A 88 -4.40 10.77 -28.96
CA GLY A 88 -3.60 11.78 -28.29
C GLY A 88 -4.09 12.16 -26.89
N TYR A 89 -5.11 11.46 -26.37
CA TYR A 89 -5.71 11.73 -25.06
C TYR A 89 -5.96 10.44 -24.27
N ALA A 90 -5.97 10.55 -22.94
CA ALA A 90 -6.23 9.47 -22.01
C ALA A 90 -7.49 9.77 -21.18
N SER A 91 -8.47 8.86 -21.21
CA SER A 91 -9.69 8.96 -20.41
C SER A 91 -9.43 8.67 -18.92
N TYR A 92 -10.38 9.10 -18.08
CA TYR A 92 -10.25 8.99 -16.63
C TYR A 92 -10.18 7.53 -16.13
N GLU A 93 -11.09 6.66 -16.57
CA GLU A 93 -11.13 5.27 -16.07
C GLU A 93 -9.84 4.49 -16.33
N PRO A 94 -9.28 4.47 -17.57
CA PRO A 94 -7.97 3.86 -17.84
C PRO A 94 -6.83 4.46 -17.00
N PHE A 95 -6.85 5.79 -16.81
CA PHE A 95 -5.84 6.46 -15.98
C PHE A 95 -5.91 6.03 -14.51
N VAL A 96 -7.11 5.88 -13.95
CA VAL A 96 -7.29 5.35 -12.59
C VAL A 96 -6.73 3.94 -12.47
N ALA A 97 -6.96 3.07 -13.46
CA ALA A 97 -6.43 1.72 -13.46
C ALA A 97 -4.88 1.71 -13.38
N ILE A 98 -4.21 2.50 -14.23
CA ILE A 98 -2.74 2.65 -14.21
C ILE A 98 -2.25 3.22 -12.88
N CYS A 99 -2.91 4.26 -12.37
CA CYS A 99 -2.51 4.88 -11.11
C CYS A 99 -2.71 3.95 -9.91
N ALA A 100 -3.79 3.18 -9.88
CA ALA A 100 -4.04 2.19 -8.85
C ALA A 100 -2.94 1.11 -8.84
N LEU A 101 -2.56 0.60 -10.01
CA LEU A 101 -1.45 -0.35 -10.13
C LEU A 101 -0.14 0.22 -9.57
N LYS A 102 0.17 1.49 -9.84
CA LYS A 102 1.36 2.13 -9.27
C LYS A 102 1.27 2.42 -7.78
N LEU A 103 0.09 2.81 -7.29
CA LEU A 103 -0.14 3.02 -5.87
C LEU A 103 0.06 1.72 -5.10
N HIS A 104 -0.49 0.60 -5.57
CA HIS A 104 -0.27 -0.71 -4.95
C HIS A 104 1.21 -1.09 -4.93
N ALA A 105 1.91 -0.96 -6.08
CA ALA A 105 3.34 -1.23 -6.14
C ALA A 105 4.18 -0.33 -5.23
N LYS A 106 3.73 0.92 -5.01
CA LYS A 106 4.38 1.87 -4.11
C LYS A 106 4.04 1.61 -2.64
N ASP A 107 2.82 1.19 -2.30
CA ASP A 107 2.45 0.78 -0.94
C ASP A 107 3.22 -0.49 -0.51
N ASP A 108 3.45 -1.43 -1.43
CA ASP A 108 4.37 -2.58 -1.22
C ASP A 108 5.85 -2.15 -1.07
N SER A 109 6.23 -0.99 -1.61
CA SER A 109 7.61 -0.46 -1.62
C SER A 109 7.76 0.85 -0.83
N GLY A 110 6.84 1.12 0.10
CA GLY A 110 6.73 2.42 0.77
C GLY A 110 7.85 2.67 1.79
N PRO A 111 7.87 3.83 2.46
CA PRO A 111 8.81 4.10 3.56
C PRO A 111 8.70 3.04 4.67
N ALA A 112 7.51 2.48 4.89
CA ALA A 112 7.31 1.34 5.76
C ALA A 112 8.17 0.14 5.33
N SER A 113 8.29 -0.15 4.03
CA SER A 113 9.14 -1.23 3.51
C SER A 113 10.63 -0.98 3.74
N GLU A 114 11.08 0.29 3.71
CA GLU A 114 12.47 0.67 4.02
C GLU A 114 12.74 0.55 5.53
N GLU A 115 11.81 1.01 6.38
CA GLU A 115 11.87 0.81 7.84
C GLU A 115 11.84 -0.68 8.21
N VAL A 116 11.04 -1.48 7.48
CA VAL A 116 11.00 -2.94 7.63
C VAL A 116 12.35 -3.55 7.27
N ASP A 117 12.96 -3.12 6.17
CA ASP A 117 14.27 -3.63 5.74
C ASP A 117 15.36 -3.31 6.76
N GLU A 118 15.40 -2.07 7.26
CA GLU A 118 16.35 -1.67 8.29
C GLU A 118 16.14 -2.46 9.59
N ALA A 119 14.89 -2.58 10.05
CA ALA A 119 14.55 -3.37 11.23
C ALA A 119 14.93 -4.84 11.03
N PHE A 120 14.53 -5.46 9.91
CA PHE A 120 14.85 -6.85 9.61
C PHE A 120 16.36 -7.08 9.60
N ARG A 121 17.13 -6.16 9.01
CA ARG A 121 18.59 -6.21 8.97
C ARG A 121 19.23 -6.05 10.35
N LEU A 122 18.66 -5.21 11.23
CA LEU A 122 19.09 -5.10 12.63
C LEU A 122 18.88 -6.42 13.38
N PHE A 123 17.73 -7.07 13.16
CA PHE A 123 17.43 -8.36 13.78
C PHE A 123 18.33 -9.49 13.26
N THR A 124 18.61 -9.56 11.95
CA THR A 124 19.53 -10.57 11.39
C THR A 124 21.00 -10.26 11.65
N GLY A 125 21.34 -9.04 12.08
CA GLY A 125 22.71 -8.58 12.22
C GLY A 125 23.41 -8.37 10.87
N GLY A 126 22.65 -8.01 9.84
CA GLY A 126 23.18 -7.75 8.49
C GLY A 126 23.43 -8.99 7.63
N GLY A 127 23.02 -10.18 8.08
CA GLY A 127 23.11 -11.42 7.31
C GLY A 127 22.06 -11.50 6.21
N ASP A 128 22.45 -12.02 5.05
CA ASP A 128 21.55 -12.34 3.95
C ASP A 128 20.88 -13.70 4.25
N GLY A 129 19.60 -13.67 4.64
CA GLY A 129 18.86 -14.88 5.01
C GLY A 129 17.70 -14.62 5.98
N PRO A 130 16.92 -15.67 6.29
CA PRO A 130 15.76 -15.56 7.17
C PRO A 130 16.17 -15.26 8.61
N LEU A 131 15.26 -14.64 9.35
CA LEU A 131 15.41 -14.46 10.79
C LEU A 131 15.33 -15.81 11.49
N THR A 132 16.41 -16.19 12.16
CA THR A 132 16.53 -17.48 12.84
C THR A 132 16.32 -17.34 14.35
N LEU A 133 16.13 -18.48 15.01
CA LEU A 133 16.07 -18.53 16.48
C LEU A 133 17.33 -17.98 17.15
N ALA A 134 18.50 -18.14 16.53
CA ALA A 134 19.75 -17.57 17.02
C ALA A 134 19.73 -16.04 16.99
N HIS A 135 19.11 -15.45 15.97
CA HIS A 135 18.93 -14.00 15.85
C HIS A 135 18.02 -13.46 16.95
N LEU A 136 16.84 -14.07 17.15
CA LEU A 136 15.92 -13.66 18.22
C LEU A 136 16.55 -13.80 19.62
N LYS A 137 17.29 -14.88 19.89
CA LYS A 137 18.04 -15.05 21.15
C LYS A 137 19.02 -13.91 21.39
N ARG A 138 19.78 -13.51 20.36
CA ARG A 138 20.75 -12.41 20.44
C ARG A 138 20.04 -11.10 20.78
N VAL A 139 18.91 -10.82 20.14
CA VAL A 139 18.13 -9.61 20.40
C VAL A 139 17.56 -9.61 21.81
N ALA A 140 16.95 -10.72 22.27
CA ALA A 140 16.43 -10.84 23.64
C ALA A 140 17.51 -10.60 24.72
N MET A 141 18.71 -11.18 24.52
CA MET A 141 19.86 -10.93 25.41
C MET A 141 20.31 -9.47 25.40
N THR A 142 20.31 -8.84 24.21
CA THR A 142 20.68 -7.41 24.07
C THR A 142 19.69 -6.50 24.80
N LEU A 143 18.40 -6.84 24.74
CA LEU A 143 17.32 -6.13 25.43
C LEU A 143 17.20 -6.50 26.92
N LYS A 144 18.04 -7.41 27.42
CA LYS A 144 17.98 -7.95 28.79
C LYS A 144 16.60 -8.48 29.18
N GLN A 145 15.87 -9.02 28.21
CA GLN A 145 14.60 -9.69 28.47
C GLN A 145 14.84 -11.18 28.73
N ASP A 146 14.23 -11.68 29.80
CA ASP A 146 14.23 -13.10 30.13
C ASP A 146 13.15 -13.77 29.27
N VAL A 147 13.56 -14.40 28.18
CA VAL A 147 12.67 -15.04 27.22
C VAL A 147 13.14 -16.47 27.01
N ASP A 148 12.28 -17.42 27.35
CA ASP A 148 12.56 -18.85 27.18
C ASP A 148 12.71 -19.24 25.70
N GLU A 149 13.57 -20.21 25.44
CA GLU A 149 13.78 -20.73 24.08
C GLU A 149 12.48 -21.24 23.45
N GLN A 150 11.57 -21.81 24.25
CA GLN A 150 10.28 -22.30 23.76
C GLN A 150 9.42 -21.16 23.22
N LEU A 151 9.36 -20.03 23.92
CA LEU A 151 8.63 -18.84 23.48
C LEU A 151 9.23 -18.28 22.19
N LEU A 152 10.56 -18.28 22.04
CA LEU A 152 11.22 -17.86 20.80
C LEU A 152 10.91 -18.79 19.62
N LYS A 153 10.75 -20.11 19.86
CA LYS A 153 10.28 -21.06 18.83
C LYS A 153 8.85 -20.76 18.41
N ASP A 154 7.98 -20.52 19.39
CA ASP A 154 6.58 -20.20 19.15
C ASP A 154 6.43 -18.90 18.36
N MET A 155 7.24 -17.87 18.66
CA MET A 155 7.28 -16.61 17.90
C MET A 155 7.66 -16.84 16.42
N ILE A 156 8.62 -17.71 16.13
CA ILE A 156 9.00 -18.02 14.74
C ILE A 156 7.89 -18.79 14.03
N LEU A 157 7.28 -19.77 14.70
CA LEU A 157 6.21 -20.58 14.13
C LEU A 157 4.96 -19.73 13.86
N GLU A 158 4.62 -18.81 14.75
CA GLU A 158 3.51 -17.90 14.54
C GLU A 158 3.78 -16.93 13.38
N ALA A 159 5.01 -16.45 13.26
CA ALA A 159 5.42 -15.56 12.18
C ALA A 159 5.44 -16.23 10.79
N ASN A 160 5.91 -17.48 10.70
CA ASN A 160 6.06 -18.19 9.42
C ASN A 160 4.92 -19.15 9.07
N GLY A 161 3.77 -19.00 9.74
CA GLY A 161 2.58 -19.83 9.51
C GLY A 161 2.77 -21.30 9.84
N GLY A 162 3.69 -21.64 10.75
CA GLY A 162 3.96 -23.00 11.19
C GLY A 162 4.83 -23.81 10.23
N ALA A 163 5.52 -23.17 9.29
CA ALA A 163 6.39 -23.83 8.31
C ALA A 163 7.65 -24.49 8.93
N GLY A 164 7.83 -24.35 10.25
CA GLY A 164 8.89 -24.96 11.01
C GLY A 164 9.99 -23.97 11.39
N VAL A 165 10.58 -24.15 12.57
CA VAL A 165 11.61 -23.24 13.11
C VAL A 165 12.85 -23.18 12.22
N GLY A 166 13.18 -24.26 11.50
CA GLY A 166 14.35 -24.32 10.61
C GLY A 166 14.26 -23.45 9.37
N LYS A 167 13.04 -23.12 8.90
CA LYS A 167 12.85 -22.18 7.78
C LYS A 167 13.17 -20.74 8.19
N GLY A 168 13.04 -20.42 9.49
CA GLY A 168 13.11 -19.06 9.99
C GLY A 168 11.93 -18.22 9.51
N VAL A 169 12.05 -16.89 9.67
CA VAL A 169 11.06 -15.90 9.22
C VAL A 169 11.66 -15.10 8.08
N ALA A 170 11.02 -15.14 6.91
CA ALA A 170 11.40 -14.33 5.74
C ALA A 170 11.03 -12.86 5.95
N ARG A 171 11.59 -11.97 5.13
CA ARG A 171 11.27 -10.53 5.16
C ARG A 171 9.77 -10.27 5.10
N SER A 172 9.05 -10.88 4.16
CA SER A 172 7.61 -10.67 3.99
C SER A 172 6.79 -11.17 5.19
N GLU A 173 7.20 -12.28 5.80
CA GLU A 173 6.59 -12.82 7.02
C GLU A 173 6.83 -11.88 8.22
N PHE A 174 8.03 -11.31 8.33
CA PHE A 174 8.37 -10.34 9.36
C PHE A 174 7.57 -9.02 9.20
N GLU A 175 7.41 -8.55 7.96
CA GLU A 175 6.58 -7.40 7.64
C GLU A 175 5.13 -7.60 8.10
N GLU A 176 4.54 -8.76 7.77
CA GLU A 176 3.17 -9.08 8.13
C GLU A 176 2.97 -9.11 9.65
N VAL A 177 3.93 -9.69 10.38
CA VAL A 177 3.91 -9.73 11.86
C VAL A 177 3.95 -8.33 12.45
N MET A 178 4.84 -7.47 11.97
CA MET A 178 4.99 -6.12 12.52
C MET A 178 3.84 -5.19 12.11
N ARG A 179 3.27 -5.37 10.91
CA ARG A 179 2.04 -4.70 10.48
C ARG A 179 0.86 -5.13 11.37
N ARG A 180 0.74 -6.42 11.69
CA ARG A 180 -0.30 -6.94 12.60
C ARG A 180 -0.10 -6.49 14.05
N ALA A 181 1.14 -6.33 14.49
CA ALA A 181 1.50 -5.79 15.80
C ALA A 181 1.27 -4.27 15.92
N GLY A 182 0.92 -3.59 14.82
CA GLY A 182 0.71 -2.15 14.78
C GLY A 182 1.99 -1.34 14.88
N ALA A 183 3.16 -1.95 14.62
CA ALA A 183 4.44 -1.26 14.57
C ALA A 183 4.54 -0.36 13.33
N TRP A 184 3.83 -0.69 12.25
CA TRP A 184 3.72 0.09 11.01
C TRP A 184 2.27 0.24 10.61
N LYS A 185 1.89 1.44 10.14
CA LYS A 185 0.51 1.84 9.86
C LYS A 185 0.38 2.53 8.52
#